data_AF-A0A3B8WG39-F1
#
_entry.id   AF-A0A3B8WG39-F1
#
_cell.length_a   1.000
_cell.length_b   1.000
_cell.length_c   1.000
_cell.angle_alpha   90.00
_cell.angle_beta   90.00
_cell.angle_gamma   90.00
#
_symmetry.space_group_name_H-M   'P 1'
#
loop_
_entity.id
_entity.type
_entity.pdbx_description
1 polymer ?
#
loop_
_entity_poly.entity_id
_entity_poly.type
_entity_poly.pdbx_seq_one_letter_code
_entity_poly.pdbx_strand_id
1 'polypeptide(L)'
;MSAVTTAIRRSAIGLGLFAIITGGTIALTQGLTKDRIQEQAARAEARALFEIIPESQHDNDLLKDVVALPASERLPVEGPVRAWVARKDGRPIGMILPTVAPD
;
A
#
# COMPACT_ATOMS: atom_id res chain seq x y z
N MET A 1 42.32 -37.59 -7.60
CA MET A 1 41.13 -36.76 -7.89
C MET A 1 40.39 -36.29 -6.62
N SER A 2 41.06 -36.05 -5.47
CA SER A 2 40.38 -35.68 -4.21
C SER A 2 40.46 -34.20 -3.84
N ALA A 3 41.55 -33.51 -4.20
CA ALA A 3 41.78 -32.11 -3.79
C ALA A 3 40.74 -31.12 -4.34
N VAL A 4 40.35 -31.28 -5.60
CA VAL A 4 39.35 -30.43 -6.27
C VAL A 4 37.97 -30.59 -5.61
N THR A 5 37.55 -31.83 -5.34
CA THR A 5 36.26 -32.12 -4.68
C THR A 5 36.19 -31.55 -3.27
N THR A 6 37.28 -31.64 -2.49
CA THR A 6 37.36 -31.06 -1.14
C THR A 6 37.30 -29.53 -1.17
N ALA A 7 37.97 -28.89 -2.13
CA ALA A 7 37.91 -27.44 -2.31
C ALA A 7 36.49 -26.97 -2.69
N ILE A 8 35.84 -27.64 -3.65
CA ILE A 8 34.47 -27.34 -4.06
C ILE A 8 33.51 -27.48 -2.87
N ARG A 9 33.61 -28.58 -2.11
CA ARG A 9 32.74 -28.81 -0.94
C ARG A 9 32.89 -27.72 0.12
N ARG A 10 34.11 -27.26 0.38
CA ARG A 10 34.38 -26.21 1.37
C ARG A 10 33.85 -24.85 0.93
N SER A 11 34.01 -24.50 -0.34
CA SER A 11 33.46 -23.26 -0.90
C SER A 11 31.92 -23.29 -0.95
N ALA A 12 31.33 -24.43 -1.30
CA ALA A 12 29.88 -24.59 -1.34
C ALA A 12 29.24 -24.43 0.06
N ILE A 13 29.88 -24.97 1.10
CA ILE A 13 29.43 -24.78 2.49
C ILE A 13 29.51 -23.30 2.89
N GLY A 14 30.61 -22.61 2.56
CA GLY A 14 30.77 -21.18 2.85
C GLY A 14 29.72 -20.32 2.15
N LEU A 15 29.48 -20.56 0.86
CA LEU A 15 28.45 -19.85 0.08
C LEU A 15 27.04 -20.14 0.60
N GLY A 16 26.74 -21.39 0.96
CA GLY A 16 25.44 -21.76 1.53
C GLY A 16 25.18 -21.07 2.87
N LEU A 17 26.18 -21.05 3.76
CA LEU A 17 26.06 -20.35 5.04
C LEU A 17 25.88 -18.84 4.84
N PHE A 18 26.65 -18.25 3.94
CA PHE A 18 26.52 -16.83 3.60
C PHE A 18 25.13 -16.50 3.04
N ALA A 19 24.59 -17.34 2.15
CA ALA A 19 23.27 -17.17 1.57
C ALA A 19 22.16 -17.27 2.63
N ILE A 20 22.26 -18.22 3.58
CA ILE A 20 21.29 -18.37 4.67
C ILE A 20 21.32 -17.15 5.58
N ILE A 21 22.51 -16.67 5.97
CA ILE A 21 22.63 -15.49 6.83
C ILE A 21 22.06 -14.27 6.12
N THR A 22 22.49 -14.01 4.89
CA THR A 22 22.06 -12.83 4.14
C THR A 22 20.57 -12.86 3.84
N GLY A 23 20.07 -13.97 3.31
CA GLY A 23 18.64 -14.16 3.02
C GLY A 23 17.79 -14.12 4.29
N GLY A 24 18.29 -14.69 5.40
CA GLY A 24 17.65 -14.62 6.71
C GLY A 24 17.56 -13.18 7.24
N THR A 25 18.64 -12.39 7.14
CA THR A 25 18.64 -10.98 7.53
C THR A 25 17.64 -10.18 6.69
N ILE A 26 17.59 -10.40 5.38
CA ILE A 26 16.61 -9.74 4.49
C ILE A 26 15.19 -10.13 4.88
N ALA A 27 14.92 -11.43 5.08
CA ALA A 27 13.60 -11.94 5.44
C ALA A 27 13.13 -11.40 6.79
N LEU A 28 14.00 -11.33 7.79
CA LEU A 28 13.70 -10.73 9.09
C LEU A 28 13.41 -9.22 8.96
N THR A 29 14.24 -8.51 8.20
CA THR A 29 14.05 -7.06 7.98
C THR A 29 12.73 -6.78 7.26
N GLN A 30 12.42 -7.55 6.21
CA GLN A 30 11.14 -7.44 5.51
C GLN A 30 9.98 -7.85 6.40
N GLY A 31 10.06 -8.95 7.14
CA GLY A 31 9.00 -9.41 8.03
C GLY A 31 8.64 -8.38 9.10
N LEU A 32 9.64 -7.77 9.73
CA LEU A 32 9.46 -6.72 10.74
C LEU A 32 8.99 -5.38 10.13
N THR A 33 9.25 -5.12 8.85
CA THR A 33 8.92 -3.85 8.19
C THR A 33 7.69 -3.94 7.28
N LYS A 34 7.16 -5.14 7.03
CA LYS A 34 6.03 -5.37 6.12
C LYS A 34 4.78 -4.61 6.57
N ASP A 35 4.53 -4.58 7.87
CA ASP A 35 3.39 -3.85 8.43
C ASP A 35 3.58 -2.33 8.27
N ARG A 36 4.81 -1.84 8.45
CA ARG A 36 5.17 -0.44 8.18
C ARG A 36 4.99 -0.08 6.71
N ILE A 37 5.34 -0.95 5.77
CA ILE A 37 5.22 -0.64 4.33
C ILE A 37 3.75 -0.48 3.94
N GLN A 38 2.87 -1.36 4.42
CA GLN A 38 1.43 -1.25 4.14
C GLN A 38 0.83 0.02 4.74
N GLU A 39 1.17 0.36 5.98
CA GLU A 39 0.71 1.62 6.58
C GLU A 39 1.25 2.85 5.85
N GLN A 40 2.52 2.84 5.45
CA GLN A 40 3.12 3.98 4.75
C GLN A 40 2.57 4.13 3.32
N ALA A 41 2.28 3.02 2.64
CA ALA A 41 1.60 3.04 1.33
C ALA A 41 0.19 3.62 1.46
N ALA A 42 -0.58 3.15 2.44
CA ALA A 42 -1.91 3.70 2.73
C ALA A 42 -1.85 5.20 3.08
N ARG A 43 -0.88 5.63 3.90
CA ARG A 43 -0.66 7.05 4.20
C ARG A 43 -0.26 7.88 2.98
N ALA A 44 0.53 7.33 2.07
CA ALA A 44 0.94 8.03 0.85
C ALA A 44 -0.24 8.29 -0.08
N GLU A 45 -1.11 7.28 -0.28
CA GLU A 45 -2.37 7.45 -1.00
C GLU A 45 -3.30 8.45 -0.29
N ALA A 46 -3.35 8.38 1.05
CA ALA A 46 -4.13 9.31 1.86
C ALA A 46 -3.68 10.76 1.76
N ARG A 47 -2.37 11.03 1.60
CA ARG A 47 -1.86 12.40 1.48
C ARG A 47 -2.51 13.17 0.33
N ALA A 48 -2.67 12.52 -0.83
CA ALA A 48 -3.36 13.15 -1.97
C ALA A 48 -4.82 13.48 -1.65
N LEU A 49 -5.49 12.64 -0.86
CA LEU A 49 -6.87 12.89 -0.41
C LEU A 49 -6.92 14.00 0.65
N PHE A 50 -5.95 14.03 1.59
CA PHE A 50 -5.86 15.05 2.64
C PHE A 50 -5.44 16.43 2.14
N GLU A 51 -4.77 16.51 0.99
CA GLU A 51 -4.56 17.78 0.29
C GLU A 51 -5.89 18.41 -0.18
N ILE A 52 -6.89 17.58 -0.49
CA ILE A 52 -8.23 18.04 -0.90
C ILE A 52 -9.11 18.33 0.33
N ILE A 53 -9.20 17.37 1.27
CA ILE A 53 -9.94 17.54 2.52
C ILE A 53 -8.98 17.27 3.70
N PRO A 54 -8.44 18.32 4.32
CA PRO A 54 -7.53 18.20 5.46
C PRO A 54 -8.13 17.41 6.63
N GLU A 55 -7.28 16.62 7.31
CA GLU A 55 -7.63 15.85 8.52
C GLU A 55 -8.25 16.73 9.62
N SER A 56 -7.94 18.02 9.68
CA SER A 56 -8.54 18.94 10.67
C SER A 56 -10.03 19.19 10.45
N GLN A 57 -10.56 18.85 9.28
CA GLN A 57 -11.95 19.11 8.91
C GLN A 57 -12.87 17.93 9.22
N HIS A 58 -12.36 16.70 9.29
CA HIS A 58 -13.13 15.48 9.48
C HIS A 58 -12.60 14.66 10.67
N ASP A 59 -13.40 13.75 11.21
CA ASP A 59 -13.03 12.87 12.33
C ASP A 59 -13.06 11.38 11.96
N ASN A 60 -13.55 11.04 10.77
CA ASN A 60 -13.59 9.68 10.25
C ASN A 60 -12.31 9.28 9.51
N ASP A 61 -12.07 7.97 9.41
CA ASP A 61 -11.02 7.39 8.56
C ASP A 61 -11.46 7.48 7.09
N LEU A 62 -11.05 8.58 6.43
CA LEU A 62 -11.44 8.91 5.05
C LEU A 62 -11.11 7.78 4.07
N LEU A 63 -10.03 7.02 4.30
CA LEU A 63 -9.62 5.91 3.42
C LEU A 63 -10.58 4.73 3.48
N LYS A 64 -11.28 4.55 4.60
CA LYS A 64 -12.20 3.44 4.84
C LYS A 64 -13.66 3.81 4.61
N ASP A 65 -14.02 5.09 4.70
CA ASP A 65 -15.38 5.58 4.45
C ASP A 65 -15.62 5.78 2.94
N VAL A 66 -15.83 4.65 2.26
CA VAL A 66 -16.05 4.59 0.81
C VAL A 66 -17.51 4.25 0.53
N VAL A 67 -18.16 5.07 -0.31
CA VAL A 67 -19.52 4.82 -0.80
C VAL A 67 -19.50 4.47 -2.28
N ALA A 68 -20.33 3.51 -2.67
CA ALA A 68 -20.58 3.20 -4.08
C ALA A 68 -21.75 4.06 -4.57
N LEU A 69 -21.48 4.91 -5.55
CA LEU A 69 -22.49 5.69 -6.24
C LEU A 69 -22.99 4.92 -7.45
N PRO A 70 -24.31 4.88 -7.70
CA PRO A 70 -24.84 4.24 -8.89
C PRO A 70 -24.39 4.99 -10.15
N ALA A 71 -24.37 4.27 -11.28
CA ALA A 71 -24.12 4.88 -12.57
C ALA A 71 -25.15 5.99 -12.84
N SER A 72 -24.67 7.15 -13.28
CA SER A 72 -25.50 8.31 -13.60
C SER A 72 -24.96 9.03 -14.82
N GLU A 73 -25.82 9.48 -15.70
CA GLU A 73 -25.44 10.33 -16.86
C GLU A 73 -24.79 11.66 -16.45
N ARG A 74 -24.90 12.05 -15.17
CA ARG A 74 -24.24 13.23 -14.61
C ARG A 74 -22.78 12.97 -14.21
N LEU A 75 -22.37 11.71 -14.15
CA LEU A 75 -20.99 11.34 -13.83
C LEU A 75 -20.22 11.13 -15.15
N PRO A 76 -19.00 11.67 -15.28
CA PRO A 76 -18.16 11.45 -16.47
C PRO A 76 -17.72 10.00 -16.67
N VAL A 77 -17.99 9.11 -15.70
CA VAL A 77 -17.51 7.73 -15.65
C VAL A 77 -18.68 6.79 -15.89
N GLU A 78 -18.51 5.86 -16.84
CA GLU A 78 -19.50 4.81 -17.11
C GLU A 78 -19.48 3.75 -15.99
N GLY A 79 -20.64 3.54 -15.35
CA GLY A 79 -20.81 2.51 -14.31
C GLY A 79 -20.76 3.04 -12.87
N PRO A 80 -20.84 2.13 -11.88
CA PRO A 80 -20.79 2.51 -10.48
C PRO A 80 -19.40 3.04 -10.09
N VAL A 81 -19.36 4.18 -9.41
CA VAL A 81 -18.12 4.85 -9.01
C VAL A 81 -17.98 4.79 -7.49
N ARG A 82 -16.75 4.55 -7.01
CA ARG A 82 -16.43 4.66 -5.58
C ARG A 82 -16.04 6.10 -5.25
N ALA A 83 -16.62 6.65 -4.19
CA ALA A 83 -16.28 7.97 -3.68
C ALA A 83 -15.91 7.88 -2.19
N TRP A 84 -14.96 8.70 -1.76
CA TRP A 84 -14.54 8.79 -0.35
C TRP A 84 -15.33 9.90 0.33
N VAL A 85 -15.94 9.62 1.48
CA VAL A 85 -16.79 10.58 2.20
C VAL A 85 -16.09 11.06 3.45
N ALA A 86 -15.86 12.36 3.55
CA ALA A 86 -15.38 13.00 4.76
C ALA A 86 -16.58 13.30 5.68
N ARG A 87 -16.48 12.91 6.95
CA ARG A 87 -17.52 13.14 7.96
C ARG A 87 -16.94 13.83 9.19
N LYS A 88 -17.76 14.64 9.82
CA LYS A 88 -17.49 15.25 11.12
C LYS A 88 -18.70 15.08 12.01
N ASP A 89 -18.52 14.53 13.20
CA ASP A 89 -19.59 14.22 14.14
C ASP A 89 -20.70 13.36 13.48
N GLY A 90 -20.28 12.43 12.60
CA GLY A 90 -21.17 11.57 11.81
C GLY A 90 -21.88 12.24 10.62
N ARG A 91 -21.73 13.54 10.42
CA ARG A 91 -22.34 14.27 9.29
C ARG A 91 -21.37 14.35 8.11
N PRO A 92 -21.80 14.04 6.87
CA PRO A 92 -20.95 14.21 5.70
C PRO A 92 -20.70 15.70 5.43
N ILE A 93 -19.44 16.09 5.36
CA ILE A 93 -19.01 17.47 5.11
C ILE A 93 -18.43 17.65 3.70
N GLY A 94 -18.04 16.55 3.05
CA GLY A 94 -17.42 16.57 1.74
C GLY A 94 -17.28 15.16 1.18
N MET A 95 -17.06 15.08 -0.13
CA MET A 95 -16.87 13.83 -0.84
C MET A 95 -15.85 14.02 -1.95
N ILE A 96 -14.91 13.07 -2.07
CA ILE A 96 -13.92 13.03 -3.14
C ILE A 96 -14.37 11.98 -4.15
N LEU A 97 -14.60 12.44 -5.39
CA LEU A 97 -15.00 11.59 -6.50
C LEU A 97 -13.82 11.47 -7.48
N PRO A 98 -13.26 10.27 -7.69
CA PRO A 98 -12.26 10.06 -8.72
C PRO A 98 -12.92 10.21 -10.09
N THR A 99 -12.29 10.97 -10.98
CA THR A 99 -12.75 11.17 -12.35
C THR A 99 -11.61 10.86 -13.32
N VAL A 100 -11.95 10.29 -14.47
CA VAL A 100 -11.03 10.05 -15.59
C VAL A 100 -11.56 10.89 -16.74
N ALA A 101 -10.70 11.70 -17.34
CA ALA A 101 -11.09 12.46 -18.52
C ALA A 101 -11.33 11.50 -19.70
N PRO A 102 -12.43 11.63 -20.44
CA PRO A 102 -12.60 10.93 -21.71
C PRO A 102 -11.59 11.48 -22.73
N ASP A 103 -10.98 10.60 -23.54
CA ASP A 103 -10.09 10.94 -24.65
C ASP A 103 -10.84 11.59 -25.83
#